data_AF-A0A314UK70-F1
#
_entry.id   AF-A0A314UK70-F1
#
_cell.length_a   1.000
_cell.length_b   1.000
_cell.length_c   1.000
_cell.angle_alpha   90.00
_cell.angle_beta   90.00
_cell.angle_gamma   90.00
#
_symmetry.space_group_name_H-M   'P 1'
#
loop_
_entity.id
_entity.type
_entity.pdbx_description
1 polymer ?
#
loop_
_entity_poly.entity_id
_entity_poly.type
_entity_poly.pdbx_seq_one_letter_code
_entity_poly.pdbx_strand_id
1 'polypeptide(L)'
;MVGPLRPQFVLFGSSIVQFSYSNGGWGAILADLYSRKADVLVRGYAGWNSRRALQVLEQVFPKDAAIQPSLVIVYFGGNDSMLPHSSGLGPIDIIPERNRTNESCRIYSDACLEVCRELDVKAVDLWTSIQRRKDWSTACFTDGIHFSAAASKIVAEEILKVLREADWEPSLHWKSLPTEFAESSPYDPPCGDGTTLNIADHSVALALIHWGLKRQLRYNYACWLTAVNHLITLSSEKIVQLSLFQALGISFVLKDSC
;
A
#
# COMPACT_ATOMS: atom_id res chain seq x y z
N MET A 1 17.73 -15.81 10.64
CA MET A 1 16.67 -15.85 9.60
C MET A 1 15.46 -16.57 10.20
N VAL A 2 14.25 -16.35 9.67
CA VAL A 2 13.01 -16.96 10.17
C VAL A 2 12.41 -17.79 9.05
N GLY A 3 12.18 -19.09 9.30
CA GLY A 3 11.34 -19.96 8.47
C GLY A 3 11.77 -20.15 7.00
N PRO A 4 10.87 -20.72 6.19
CA PRO A 4 10.91 -20.66 4.73
C PRO A 4 10.87 -19.21 4.22
N LEU A 5 11.42 -18.96 3.03
CA LEU A 5 11.38 -17.63 2.43
C LEU A 5 10.05 -17.40 1.71
N ARG A 6 9.21 -16.54 2.27
CA ARG A 6 8.00 -16.02 1.62
C ARG A 6 8.28 -14.68 0.89
N PRO A 7 7.50 -14.33 -0.16
CA PRO A 7 7.54 -13.01 -0.80
C PRO A 7 7.48 -11.86 0.24
N GLN A 8 8.36 -10.87 0.10
CA GLN A 8 8.38 -9.70 0.99
C GLN A 8 7.62 -8.52 0.38
N PHE A 9 6.62 -8.02 1.11
CA PHE A 9 5.77 -6.89 0.73
C PHE A 9 6.10 -5.68 1.63
N VAL A 10 6.87 -4.72 1.14
CA VAL A 10 7.32 -3.58 1.95
C VAL A 10 6.34 -2.42 1.84
N LEU A 11 5.79 -1.98 2.97
CA LEU A 11 5.01 -0.75 3.08
C LEU A 11 5.98 0.40 3.42
N PHE A 12 6.25 1.29 2.46
CA PHE A 12 7.21 2.41 2.58
C PHE A 12 6.48 3.75 2.54
N GLY A 13 6.73 4.65 3.48
CA GLY A 13 6.00 5.93 3.50
C GLY A 13 6.19 6.78 4.74
N SER A 14 5.27 7.71 4.96
CA SER A 14 5.23 8.53 6.17
C SER A 14 4.35 7.94 7.29
N SER A 15 3.75 8.78 8.14
CA SER A 15 2.93 8.39 9.30
C SER A 15 1.76 7.46 8.97
N ILE A 16 1.11 7.63 7.82
CA ILE A 16 0.05 6.73 7.33
C ILE A 16 0.54 5.29 7.14
N VAL A 17 1.81 5.10 6.81
CA VAL A 17 2.46 3.77 6.75
C VAL A 17 2.97 3.37 8.15
N GLN A 18 3.52 4.29 8.94
CA GLN A 18 4.01 3.99 10.29
C GLN A 18 2.88 3.49 11.22
N PHE A 19 1.69 4.07 11.11
CA PHE A 19 0.50 3.70 11.87
C PHE A 19 -0.37 2.66 11.15
N SER A 20 0.08 2.10 10.01
CA SER A 20 -0.66 1.07 9.27
C SER A 20 -0.88 -0.23 10.07
N TYR A 21 -0.08 -0.47 11.12
CA TYR A 21 -0.18 -1.62 12.02
C TYR A 21 -0.88 -1.29 13.36
N SER A 22 -1.38 -0.06 13.54
CA SER A 22 -2.25 0.28 14.68
C SER A 22 -3.58 -0.48 14.61
N ASN A 23 -4.35 -0.50 15.71
CA ASN A 23 -5.62 -1.23 15.77
C ASN A 23 -6.60 -0.77 14.66
N GLY A 24 -7.02 -1.71 13.80
CA GLY A 24 -7.83 -1.43 12.61
C GLY A 24 -7.06 -0.89 11.39
N GLY A 25 -5.73 -0.80 11.47
CA GLY A 25 -4.86 -0.25 10.43
C GLY A 25 -4.71 -1.15 9.19
N TRP A 26 -4.58 -0.52 8.02
CA TRP A 26 -4.61 -1.21 6.73
C TRP A 26 -3.44 -2.18 6.50
N GLY A 27 -2.29 -1.92 7.11
CA GLY A 27 -1.14 -2.82 7.07
C GLY A 27 -1.39 -4.08 7.92
N ALA A 28 -2.08 -3.96 9.05
CA ALA A 28 -2.52 -5.12 9.83
C ALA A 28 -3.58 -5.96 9.08
N ILE A 29 -4.49 -5.30 8.35
CA ILE A 29 -5.45 -5.99 7.46
C ILE A 29 -4.71 -6.80 6.37
N LEU A 30 -3.68 -6.23 5.75
CA LEU A 30 -2.86 -6.94 4.77
C LEU A 30 -2.06 -8.08 5.43
N ALA A 31 -1.42 -7.85 6.58
CA ALA A 31 -0.65 -8.87 7.28
C ALA A 31 -1.52 -10.10 7.64
N ASP A 32 -2.75 -9.90 8.11
CA ASP A 32 -3.70 -10.98 8.40
C ASP A 32 -4.08 -11.77 7.12
N LEU A 33 -4.45 -11.07 6.03
CA LEU A 33 -4.83 -11.69 4.76
C LEU A 33 -3.69 -12.40 4.01
N TYR A 34 -2.44 -11.99 4.25
CA TYR A 34 -1.24 -12.62 3.69
C TYR A 34 -0.52 -13.54 4.69
N SER A 35 -1.15 -13.88 5.82
CA SER A 35 -0.68 -14.91 6.77
C SER A 35 -0.29 -16.20 6.05
N ARG A 36 0.89 -16.74 6.36
CA ARG A 36 1.48 -17.93 5.67
C ARG A 36 1.65 -17.76 4.14
N LYS A 37 1.55 -16.56 3.56
CA LYS A 37 1.67 -16.33 2.10
C LYS A 37 2.72 -15.29 1.71
N ALA A 38 2.80 -14.18 2.44
CA ALA A 38 3.83 -13.15 2.25
C ALA A 38 4.24 -12.56 3.61
N ASP A 39 5.43 -11.96 3.71
CA ASP A 39 5.84 -11.15 4.85
C ASP A 39 5.59 -9.68 4.56
N VAL A 40 4.61 -9.08 5.24
CA VAL A 40 4.32 -7.65 5.15
C VAL A 40 5.24 -6.90 6.12
N LEU A 41 6.00 -5.92 5.62
CA LEU A 41 7.09 -5.25 6.35
C LEU A 41 6.91 -3.73 6.34
N VAL A 42 6.82 -3.11 7.52
CA VAL A 42 6.66 -1.65 7.64
C VAL A 42 8.01 -0.91 7.57
N ARG A 43 8.03 0.16 6.77
CA ARG A 43 9.07 1.19 6.62
C ARG A 43 8.41 2.56 6.58
N GLY A 44 7.66 2.86 7.64
CA GLY A 44 6.93 4.12 7.82
C GLY A 44 7.68 5.11 8.70
N TYR A 45 7.77 6.37 8.26
CA TYR A 45 8.56 7.41 8.90
C TYR A 45 7.75 8.71 9.07
N ALA A 46 7.14 8.90 10.24
CA ALA A 46 6.25 10.02 10.53
C ALA A 46 6.94 11.39 10.32
N GLY A 47 6.20 12.33 9.73
CA GLY A 47 6.68 13.67 9.38
C GLY A 47 7.61 13.75 8.16
N TRP A 48 8.03 12.61 7.58
CA TRP A 48 8.87 12.62 6.37
C TRP A 48 8.05 12.95 5.11
N ASN A 49 8.71 13.66 4.19
CA ASN A 49 8.28 13.87 2.81
C ASN A 49 9.12 12.98 1.86
N SER A 50 8.72 12.89 0.59
CA SER A 50 9.42 12.13 -0.45
C SER A 50 10.90 12.52 -0.60
N ARG A 51 11.23 13.82 -0.51
CA ARG A 51 12.61 14.33 -0.59
C ARG A 51 13.51 13.72 0.48
N ARG A 52 13.02 13.61 1.73
CA ARG A 52 13.76 12.95 2.82
C ARG A 52 13.83 11.42 2.64
N ALA A 53 12.79 10.82 2.09
CA ALA A 53 12.76 9.38 1.79
C ALA A 53 13.81 8.98 0.73
N LEU A 54 13.98 9.79 -0.32
CA LEU A 54 14.96 9.57 -1.37
C LEU A 54 16.41 9.59 -0.85
N GLN A 55 16.73 10.43 0.15
CA GLN A 55 18.07 10.54 0.74
C GLN A 55 18.58 9.25 1.41
N VAL A 56 17.69 8.32 1.75
CA VAL A 56 18.03 7.03 2.39
C VAL A 56 17.52 5.83 1.59
N LEU A 57 17.11 6.01 0.34
CA LEU A 57 16.44 4.96 -0.44
C LEU A 57 17.29 3.68 -0.54
N GLU A 58 18.58 3.80 -0.80
CA GLU A 58 19.53 2.67 -0.88
C GLU A 58 19.85 2.04 0.49
N GLN A 59 19.56 2.73 1.60
CA GLN A 59 19.68 2.18 2.96
C GLN A 59 18.41 1.39 3.36
N VAL A 60 17.25 1.78 2.83
CA VAL A 60 15.96 1.09 3.03
C VAL A 60 15.84 -0.10 2.07
N PHE A 61 16.37 0.03 0.85
CA PHE A 61 16.39 -0.98 -0.21
C PHE A 61 17.82 -1.16 -0.77
N PRO A 62 18.71 -1.89 -0.06
CA PRO A 62 20.06 -2.18 -0.57
C PRO A 62 19.99 -3.07 -1.81
N LYS A 63 20.71 -2.69 -2.87
CA LYS A 63 20.72 -3.41 -4.17
C LYS A 63 21.38 -4.79 -4.07
N ASP A 64 22.25 -4.97 -3.08
CA ASP A 64 22.96 -6.19 -2.71
C ASP A 64 22.24 -7.03 -1.64
N ALA A 65 21.04 -6.62 -1.18
CA ALA A 65 20.25 -7.41 -0.25
C ALA A 65 19.91 -8.78 -0.85
N ALA A 66 20.23 -9.86 -0.11
CA ALA A 66 20.05 -11.24 -0.52
C ALA A 66 18.59 -11.65 -0.81
N ILE A 67 17.62 -10.83 -0.41
CA ILE A 67 16.20 -10.93 -0.77
C ILE A 67 15.75 -9.53 -1.17
N GLN A 68 15.28 -9.36 -2.39
CA GLN A 68 14.60 -8.14 -2.84
C GLN A 68 13.08 -8.27 -2.60
N PRO A 69 12.37 -7.18 -2.24
CA PRO A 69 10.94 -7.24 -2.00
C PRO A 69 10.18 -7.44 -3.31
N SER A 70 9.29 -8.44 -3.34
CA SER A 70 8.44 -8.77 -4.48
C SER A 70 7.42 -7.67 -4.78
N LEU A 71 7.03 -6.93 -3.74
CA LEU A 71 6.12 -5.78 -3.80
C LEU A 71 6.68 -4.64 -2.92
N VAL A 72 6.76 -3.43 -3.46
CA VAL A 72 6.93 -2.21 -2.66
C VAL A 72 5.70 -1.33 -2.81
N ILE A 73 5.07 -1.02 -1.69
CA ILE A 73 3.88 -0.18 -1.59
C ILE A 73 4.32 1.18 -1.03
N VAL A 74 4.26 2.25 -1.82
CA VAL A 74 4.78 3.58 -1.44
C VAL A 74 3.65 4.56 -1.10
N TYR A 75 3.75 5.27 0.04
CA TYR A 75 2.84 6.34 0.47
C TYR A 75 3.60 7.60 0.91
N PHE A 76 3.73 8.56 -0.01
CA PHE A 76 4.12 9.95 0.25
C PHE A 76 3.13 10.88 -0.47
N GLY A 77 3.20 12.19 -0.22
CA GLY A 77 2.24 13.16 -0.75
C GLY A 77 1.64 14.03 0.35
N GLY A 78 1.10 13.43 1.42
CA GLY A 78 0.44 14.18 2.50
C GLY A 78 1.33 15.12 3.33
N ASN A 79 2.66 15.01 3.21
CA ASN A 79 3.62 15.98 3.77
C ASN A 79 4.30 16.83 2.68
N ASP A 80 4.12 16.46 1.43
CA ASP A 80 4.72 17.06 0.23
C ASP A 80 3.78 18.11 -0.37
N SER A 81 2.47 17.92 -0.23
CA SER A 81 1.38 18.83 -0.61
C SER A 81 1.15 19.99 0.36
N MET A 82 2.01 20.15 1.38
CA MET A 82 2.02 21.33 2.23
C MET A 82 2.61 22.53 1.49
N LEU A 83 2.10 23.72 1.80
CA LEU A 83 2.64 24.97 1.26
C LEU A 83 4.15 25.10 1.56
N PRO A 84 4.97 25.64 0.64
CA PRO A 84 6.41 25.79 0.86
C PRO A 84 6.71 26.64 2.10
N HIS A 85 7.36 26.04 3.10
CA HIS A 85 7.94 26.78 4.20
C HIS A 85 9.06 27.70 3.69
N SER A 86 9.24 28.85 4.33
CA SER A 86 10.19 29.90 3.90
C SER A 86 11.66 29.46 3.82
N SER A 87 12.01 28.34 4.47
CA SER A 87 13.36 27.72 4.38
C SER A 87 13.54 26.75 3.21
N GLY A 88 12.49 26.40 2.46
CA GLY A 88 12.52 25.43 1.36
C GLY A 88 12.72 23.96 1.76
N LEU A 89 13.16 23.68 2.99
CA LEU A 89 13.53 22.33 3.48
C LEU A 89 12.31 21.44 3.87
N GLY A 90 11.09 21.96 3.74
CA GLY A 90 9.87 21.30 4.20
C GLY A 90 9.35 21.85 5.54
N PRO A 91 8.40 21.15 6.18
CA PRO A 91 7.61 21.69 7.28
C PRO A 91 8.41 21.81 8.59
N ILE A 92 8.51 23.03 9.12
CA ILE A 92 8.65 23.29 10.56
C ILE A 92 7.55 24.30 10.93
N ASP A 93 6.30 23.82 10.90
CA ASP A 93 5.15 24.59 11.38
C ASP A 93 4.38 23.73 12.38
N ILE A 94 4.08 24.31 13.54
CA ILE A 94 3.62 23.59 14.75
C ILE A 94 2.09 23.35 14.69
N ILE A 95 1.39 23.91 13.69
CA ILE A 95 -0.06 23.79 13.50
C ILE A 95 -0.35 23.05 12.17
N PRO A 96 -0.52 21.71 12.19
CA PRO A 96 -0.66 20.88 10.97
C PRO A 96 -1.82 21.25 10.04
N GLU A 97 -2.84 21.92 10.58
CA GLU A 97 -4.10 22.28 9.94
C GLU A 97 -3.99 23.48 8.99
N ARG A 98 -3.03 24.39 9.20
CA ARG A 98 -2.97 25.67 8.46
C ARG A 98 -2.38 25.57 7.05
N ASN A 99 -1.56 24.55 6.80
CA ASN A 99 -0.75 24.44 5.57
C ASN A 99 -1.11 23.24 4.67
N ARG A 100 -2.15 22.47 5.01
CA ARG A 100 -2.71 21.39 4.15
C ARG A 100 -4.13 21.75 3.74
N THR A 101 -4.46 21.63 2.46
CA THR A 101 -5.85 21.73 1.99
C THR A 101 -6.26 20.49 1.21
N ASN A 102 -7.56 20.24 1.14
CA ASN A 102 -8.12 19.14 0.35
C ASN A 102 -7.74 19.26 -1.15
N GLU A 103 -7.57 20.50 -1.61
CA GLU A 103 -7.20 20.89 -2.97
C GLU A 103 -5.69 20.75 -3.23
N SER A 104 -4.81 21.16 -2.31
CA SER A 104 -3.36 20.94 -2.47
C SER A 104 -3.03 19.45 -2.45
N CYS A 105 -3.74 18.68 -1.62
CA CYS A 105 -3.74 17.22 -1.67
C CYS A 105 -4.19 16.68 -3.02
N ARG A 106 -5.21 17.26 -3.68
CA ARG A 106 -5.67 16.86 -5.02
C ARG A 106 -4.62 17.10 -6.09
N ILE A 107 -4.03 18.29 -6.14
CA ILE A 107 -3.05 18.65 -7.18
C ILE A 107 -1.83 17.71 -7.12
N TYR A 108 -1.36 17.41 -5.90
CA TYR A 108 -0.33 16.39 -5.70
C TYR A 108 -0.81 14.98 -6.06
N SER A 109 -2.11 14.73 -5.92
CA SER A 109 -2.73 13.45 -6.27
C SER A 109 -2.71 13.19 -7.77
N ASP A 110 -3.32 14.10 -8.53
CA ASP A 110 -3.48 13.98 -9.98
C ASP A 110 -2.08 13.87 -10.65
N ALA A 111 -1.06 14.55 -10.12
CA ALA A 111 0.34 14.41 -10.54
C ALA A 111 0.97 13.04 -10.20
N CYS A 112 0.66 12.44 -9.04
CA CYS A 112 1.11 11.09 -8.72
C CYS A 112 0.50 10.02 -9.65
N LEU A 113 -0.76 10.17 -10.08
CA LEU A 113 -1.36 9.30 -11.10
C LEU A 113 -0.66 9.42 -12.46
N GLU A 114 -0.33 10.64 -12.87
CA GLU A 114 0.42 10.93 -14.09
C GLU A 114 1.79 10.23 -14.08
N VAL A 115 2.57 10.40 -13.02
CA VAL A 115 3.87 9.71 -12.86
C VAL A 115 3.70 8.19 -12.85
N CYS A 116 2.63 7.66 -12.22
CA CYS A 116 2.37 6.22 -12.24
C CYS A 116 2.02 5.69 -13.64
N ARG A 117 1.24 6.47 -14.41
CA ARG A 117 0.92 6.20 -15.82
C ARG A 117 2.17 6.21 -16.70
N GLU A 118 3.11 7.12 -16.44
CA GLU A 118 4.34 7.27 -17.24
C GLU A 118 5.40 6.21 -16.96
N LEU A 119 5.49 5.74 -15.72
CA LEU A 119 6.39 4.64 -15.31
C LEU A 119 5.75 3.25 -15.49
N ASP A 120 4.48 3.17 -15.92
CA ASP A 120 3.68 1.95 -15.99
C ASP A 120 3.67 1.18 -14.65
N VAL A 121 3.48 1.91 -13.55
CA VAL A 121 3.38 1.33 -12.20
C VAL A 121 1.93 1.40 -11.72
N LYS A 122 1.44 0.34 -11.08
CA LYS A 122 0.03 0.28 -10.70
C LYS A 122 -0.20 1.22 -9.51
N ALA A 123 -1.11 2.18 -9.68
CA ALA A 123 -1.49 3.13 -8.63
C ALA A 123 -2.80 2.72 -7.96
N VAL A 124 -2.91 2.91 -6.65
CA VAL A 124 -4.20 2.88 -5.96
C VAL A 124 -4.70 4.30 -5.89
N ASP A 125 -5.86 4.54 -6.51
CA ASP A 125 -6.53 5.83 -6.39
C ASP A 125 -7.29 5.94 -5.07
N LEU A 126 -6.49 6.00 -4.00
CA LEU A 126 -6.93 6.36 -2.67
C LEU A 126 -7.34 7.83 -2.57
N TRP A 127 -7.07 8.69 -3.59
CA TRP A 127 -7.87 9.90 -3.80
C TRP A 127 -9.30 9.42 -4.01
N THR A 128 -9.68 9.07 -5.24
CA THR A 128 -10.96 8.52 -5.71
C THR A 128 -11.74 7.52 -4.85
N SER A 129 -11.17 6.92 -3.79
CA SER A 129 -11.83 5.89 -2.97
C SER A 129 -12.41 6.32 -1.63
N ILE A 130 -11.86 7.33 -0.91
CA ILE A 130 -12.24 7.64 0.49
C ILE A 130 -13.55 8.47 0.64
N GLN A 131 -13.61 9.73 0.19
CA GLN A 131 -14.84 10.55 0.02
C GLN A 131 -15.99 9.92 -0.80
N ARG A 132 -15.86 8.69 -1.37
CA ARG A 132 -17.06 7.93 -1.83
C ARG A 132 -18.03 7.68 -0.68
N ARG A 133 -17.53 7.68 0.56
CA ARG A 133 -18.31 7.73 1.79
C ARG A 133 -18.78 9.17 2.07
N LYS A 134 -20.07 9.40 2.31
CA LYS A 134 -20.63 10.75 2.53
C LYS A 134 -20.04 11.46 3.77
N ASP A 135 -19.87 10.71 4.85
CA ASP A 135 -19.33 11.15 6.15
C ASP A 135 -17.81 10.94 6.26
N TRP A 136 -17.08 10.96 5.13
CA TRP A 136 -15.64 10.68 5.10
C TRP A 136 -14.82 11.59 6.02
N SER A 137 -15.08 12.89 6.04
CA SER A 137 -14.24 13.87 6.75
C SER A 137 -14.24 13.66 8.27
N THR A 138 -15.31 13.06 8.81
CA THR A 138 -15.44 12.75 10.24
C THR A 138 -15.25 11.26 10.56
N ALA A 139 -15.49 10.34 9.61
CA ALA A 139 -15.40 8.90 9.85
C ALA A 139 -14.11 8.24 9.34
N CYS A 140 -13.43 8.83 8.36
CA CYS A 140 -12.22 8.26 7.74
C CYS A 140 -10.91 8.71 8.42
N PHE A 141 -10.94 9.71 9.29
CA PHE A 141 -9.75 10.22 9.98
C PHE A 141 -9.91 10.21 11.50
N THR A 142 -8.81 10.02 12.23
CA THR A 142 -8.79 10.07 13.71
C THR A 142 -8.56 11.49 14.25
N ASP A 143 -7.83 12.31 13.49
CA ASP A 143 -7.36 13.65 13.85
C ASP A 143 -7.37 14.60 12.63
N GLY A 144 -8.21 14.30 11.63
CA GLY A 144 -8.26 14.99 10.35
C GLY A 144 -7.14 14.64 9.35
N ILE A 145 -6.11 13.87 9.76
CA ILE A 145 -4.96 13.52 8.90
C ILE A 145 -4.75 12.00 8.82
N HIS A 146 -4.72 11.30 9.95
CA HIS A 146 -4.40 9.88 10.03
C HIS A 146 -5.64 9.00 9.87
N PHE A 147 -5.50 7.90 9.12
CA PHE A 147 -6.62 7.02 8.77
C PHE A 147 -7.22 6.30 9.97
N SER A 148 -8.54 6.38 10.11
CA SER A 148 -9.30 5.51 11.01
C SER A 148 -9.35 4.07 10.49
N ALA A 149 -9.89 3.15 11.29
CA ALA A 149 -10.19 1.78 10.85
C ALA A 149 -11.13 1.75 9.62
N ALA A 150 -12.04 2.73 9.50
CA ALA A 150 -12.96 2.81 8.36
C ALA A 150 -12.27 3.23 7.05
N ALA A 151 -11.29 4.13 7.11
CA ALA A 151 -10.44 4.44 5.96
C ALA A 151 -9.47 3.31 5.64
N SER A 152 -8.82 2.75 6.67
CA SER A 152 -7.88 1.64 6.53
C SER A 152 -8.49 0.43 5.81
N LYS A 153 -9.78 0.15 6.04
CA LYS A 153 -10.53 -0.84 5.27
C LYS A 153 -10.66 -0.49 3.79
N ILE A 154 -10.96 0.77 3.43
CA ILE A 154 -11.02 1.24 2.03
C ILE A 154 -9.65 1.09 1.36
N VAL A 155 -8.57 1.43 2.08
CA VAL A 155 -7.19 1.24 1.63
C VAL A 155 -6.92 -0.22 1.28
N ALA A 156 -7.24 -1.15 2.18
CA ALA A 156 -7.10 -2.58 1.91
C ALA A 156 -8.00 -3.07 0.76
N GLU A 157 -9.27 -2.63 0.66
CA GLU A 157 -10.18 -3.02 -0.43
C GLU A 157 -9.63 -2.67 -1.82
N GLU A 158 -9.04 -1.48 -1.98
CA GLU A 158 -8.52 -0.98 -3.27
C GLU A 158 -7.08 -1.48 -3.56
N ILE A 159 -6.25 -1.76 -2.54
CA ILE A 159 -4.99 -2.50 -2.73
C ILE A 159 -5.27 -3.92 -3.26
N LEU A 160 -6.18 -4.65 -2.61
CA LEU A 160 -6.56 -6.01 -3.03
C LEU A 160 -7.22 -6.03 -4.41
N LYS A 161 -7.89 -4.94 -4.79
CA LYS A 161 -8.38 -4.72 -6.16
C LYS A 161 -7.22 -4.61 -7.14
N VAL A 162 -6.28 -3.69 -6.92
CA VAL A 162 -5.11 -3.50 -7.80
C VAL A 162 -4.28 -4.78 -7.92
N LEU A 163 -3.98 -5.48 -6.82
CA LEU A 163 -3.19 -6.72 -6.86
C LEU A 163 -3.87 -7.87 -7.62
N ARG A 164 -5.21 -7.86 -7.73
CA ARG A 164 -6.00 -8.84 -8.49
C ARG A 164 -6.12 -8.45 -9.96
N GLU A 165 -6.19 -7.16 -10.25
CA GLU A 165 -6.34 -6.60 -11.60
C GLU A 165 -4.98 -6.32 -12.27
N ALA A 166 -3.88 -6.58 -11.55
CA ALA A 166 -2.52 -6.58 -12.09
C ALA A 166 -2.20 -7.87 -12.85
N ASP A 167 -1.82 -7.68 -14.10
CA ASP A 167 -1.25 -8.61 -15.08
C ASP A 167 0.22 -8.94 -14.76
N TRP A 168 0.50 -9.29 -13.50
CA TRP A 168 1.83 -9.69 -13.04
C TRP A 168 1.94 -11.21 -12.93
N GLU A 169 3.05 -11.78 -13.42
CA GLU A 169 3.42 -13.18 -13.20
C GLU A 169 4.75 -13.27 -12.42
N PRO A 170 4.80 -13.98 -11.28
CA PRO A 170 3.68 -14.63 -10.59
C PRO A 170 2.70 -13.62 -9.96
N SER A 171 1.40 -13.94 -10.03
CA SER A 171 0.34 -13.10 -9.45
C SER A 171 0.50 -12.91 -7.93
N LEU A 172 0.63 -11.65 -7.50
CA LEU A 172 0.86 -11.26 -6.10
C LEU A 172 -0.40 -11.16 -5.24
N HIS A 173 -1.58 -11.50 -5.79
CA HIS A 173 -2.83 -11.53 -5.04
C HIS A 173 -2.90 -12.75 -4.11
N TRP A 174 -3.35 -12.58 -2.86
CA TRP A 174 -3.38 -13.62 -1.82
C TRP A 174 -4.05 -14.96 -2.20
N LYS A 175 -5.00 -14.98 -3.14
CA LYS A 175 -5.60 -16.25 -3.63
C LYS A 175 -4.66 -17.04 -4.55
N SER A 176 -3.73 -16.35 -5.21
CA SER A 176 -2.78 -16.90 -6.18
C SER A 176 -1.50 -17.40 -5.51
N LEU A 177 -1.08 -16.74 -4.42
CA LEU A 177 0.12 -17.12 -3.68
C LEU A 177 -0.05 -18.48 -2.95
N PRO A 178 0.97 -19.35 -2.96
CA PRO A 178 0.94 -20.61 -2.20
C PRO A 178 0.84 -20.33 -0.70
N THR A 179 0.19 -21.24 0.05
CA THR A 179 0.24 -21.21 1.52
C THR A 179 1.46 -22.01 2.01
N GLU A 180 2.16 -21.48 3.00
CA GLU A 180 3.26 -22.14 3.71
C GLU A 180 2.70 -23.24 4.62
N PHE A 181 3.19 -24.48 4.47
CA PHE A 181 2.64 -25.69 5.12
C PHE A 181 1.15 -25.92 4.79
N ALA A 182 0.79 -25.98 3.50
CA ALA A 182 -0.60 -26.16 3.04
C ALA A 182 -1.06 -27.62 3.02
N GLU A 183 -0.14 -28.56 3.17
CA GLU A 183 -0.39 -30.00 3.19
C GLU A 183 -1.31 -30.44 4.35
N SER A 184 -2.09 -31.51 4.11
CA SER A 184 -2.90 -32.15 5.15
C SER A 184 -2.01 -32.78 6.22
N SER A 185 -2.16 -32.35 7.47
CA SER A 185 -1.41 -32.89 8.60
C SER A 185 -2.18 -34.02 9.31
N PRO A 186 -1.51 -35.05 9.86
CA PRO A 186 -2.13 -35.97 10.81
C PRO A 186 -2.46 -35.31 12.16
N TYR A 187 -2.02 -34.07 12.38
CA TYR A 187 -2.37 -33.24 13.54
C TYR A 187 -3.54 -32.28 13.28
N ASP A 188 -4.03 -32.17 12.03
CA ASP A 188 -5.26 -31.42 11.70
C ASP A 188 -6.52 -32.21 12.11
N PRO A 189 -7.66 -31.54 12.38
CA PRO A 189 -8.92 -32.22 12.64
C PRO A 189 -9.37 -33.13 11.47
N PRO A 190 -9.91 -34.33 11.75
CA PRO A 190 -10.40 -35.23 10.71
C PRO A 190 -11.73 -34.74 10.10
N CYS A 191 -11.83 -34.90 8.78
CA CYS A 191 -13.06 -34.72 8.00
C CYS A 191 -13.88 -36.02 7.95
N GLY A 192 -15.18 -35.90 7.66
CA GLY A 192 -16.09 -37.04 7.53
C GLY A 192 -15.85 -37.94 6.31
N ASP A 193 -14.95 -37.54 5.40
CA ASP A 193 -14.53 -38.29 4.21
C ASP A 193 -13.18 -39.00 4.37
N GLY A 194 -12.54 -38.88 5.54
CA GLY A 194 -11.21 -39.43 5.83
C GLY A 194 -10.02 -38.51 5.48
N THR A 195 -10.27 -37.30 4.98
CA THR A 195 -9.23 -36.25 4.88
C THR A 195 -9.01 -35.55 6.23
N THR A 196 -8.08 -34.59 6.30
CA THR A 196 -7.93 -33.69 7.46
C THR A 196 -7.98 -32.22 7.03
N LEU A 197 -8.52 -31.36 7.91
CA LEU A 197 -8.86 -29.97 7.62
C LEU A 197 -7.82 -29.01 8.18
N ASN A 198 -6.94 -28.47 7.32
CA ASN A 198 -6.01 -27.41 7.70
C ASN A 198 -6.77 -26.13 8.10
N ILE A 199 -6.95 -25.92 9.41
CA ILE A 199 -7.72 -24.78 9.97
C ILE A 199 -7.09 -23.45 9.54
N ALA A 200 -5.77 -23.41 9.37
CA ALA A 200 -5.03 -22.19 9.09
C ALA A 200 -5.15 -21.72 7.62
N ASP A 201 -5.70 -22.53 6.72
CA ASP A 201 -6.13 -22.07 5.39
C ASP A 201 -7.58 -21.54 5.44
N HIS A 202 -8.43 -22.12 6.31
CA HIS A 202 -9.77 -21.58 6.58
C HIS A 202 -9.75 -20.19 7.26
N SER A 203 -8.76 -19.91 8.10
CA SER A 203 -8.64 -18.62 8.79
C SER A 203 -8.48 -17.43 7.84
N VAL A 204 -7.81 -17.59 6.70
CA VAL A 204 -7.64 -16.52 5.69
C VAL A 204 -8.99 -16.14 5.05
N ALA A 205 -9.90 -17.10 4.87
CA ALA A 205 -11.27 -16.82 4.44
C ALA A 205 -12.08 -16.11 5.55
N LEU A 206 -11.82 -16.41 6.83
CA LEU A 206 -12.41 -15.72 7.97
C LEU A 206 -11.86 -14.30 8.16
N ALA A 207 -10.60 -14.01 7.80
CA ALA A 207 -10.02 -12.67 7.86
C ALA A 207 -10.82 -11.66 7.01
N LEU A 208 -11.32 -12.05 5.83
CA LEU A 208 -12.25 -11.22 5.05
C LEU A 208 -13.55 -10.89 5.79
N ILE A 209 -14.03 -11.79 6.65
CA ILE A 209 -15.25 -11.59 7.45
C ILE A 209 -14.94 -10.74 8.68
N HIS A 210 -13.81 -11.00 9.35
CA HIS A 210 -13.27 -10.26 10.49
C HIS A 210 -13.11 -8.77 10.18
N TRP A 211 -12.39 -8.42 9.11
CA TRP A 211 -12.25 -7.04 8.62
C TRP A 211 -13.46 -6.54 7.84
N GLY A 212 -14.52 -7.35 7.72
CA GLY A 212 -15.78 -7.00 7.08
C GLY A 212 -15.68 -6.70 5.57
N LEU A 213 -14.64 -7.17 4.90
CA LEU A 213 -14.27 -6.96 3.48
C LEU A 213 -15.21 -7.68 2.48
N LYS A 214 -16.52 -7.67 2.76
CA LYS A 214 -17.57 -8.41 2.04
C LYS A 214 -17.63 -8.14 0.53
N ARG A 215 -17.07 -7.01 0.06
CA ARG A 215 -16.92 -6.69 -1.37
C ARG A 215 -16.01 -7.64 -2.14
N GLN A 216 -15.09 -8.35 -1.47
CA GLN A 216 -14.20 -9.33 -2.12
C GLN A 216 -14.88 -10.70 -2.37
N LEU A 217 -16.20 -10.82 -2.13
CA LEU A 217 -16.93 -12.11 -2.17
C LEU A 217 -17.81 -12.34 -3.41
N ARG A 218 -18.29 -11.30 -4.13
CA ARG A 218 -19.08 -11.41 -5.39
C ARG A 218 -18.93 -10.17 -6.29
N TYR A 219 -19.14 -10.34 -7.60
CA TYR A 219 -18.97 -9.33 -8.66
C TYR A 219 -20.27 -9.10 -9.46
N ASN A 220 -20.62 -7.83 -9.76
CA ASN A 220 -20.78 -7.30 -11.13
C ASN A 220 -21.28 -5.83 -11.19
N TYR A 221 -20.51 -5.01 -11.94
CA TYR A 221 -20.80 -3.74 -12.66
C TYR A 221 -21.52 -2.50 -12.03
N ALA A 222 -20.94 -1.33 -12.38
CA ALA A 222 -21.48 0.05 -12.42
C ALA A 222 -21.84 0.79 -11.10
N CYS A 223 -21.52 2.08 -10.88
CA CYS A 223 -20.53 3.00 -11.52
C CYS A 223 -20.29 4.27 -10.63
N TRP A 224 -19.29 5.11 -10.98
CA TRP A 224 -19.00 6.49 -10.50
C TRP A 224 -18.24 6.73 -9.14
N LEU A 225 -17.79 7.99 -8.91
CA LEU A 225 -16.44 8.46 -8.48
C LEU A 225 -16.51 9.83 -7.67
N THR A 226 -15.54 10.49 -6.96
CA THR A 226 -14.07 10.47 -6.64
C THR A 226 -13.80 10.92 -5.15
N ALA A 227 -12.55 11.21 -4.66
CA ALA A 227 -12.22 11.38 -3.19
C ALA A 227 -10.85 12.07 -2.68
N VAL A 228 -9.99 11.51 -1.75
CA VAL A 228 -8.65 11.98 -1.16
C VAL A 228 -7.85 10.82 -0.45
N ASN A 229 -6.55 10.42 -0.60
CA ASN A 229 -5.32 10.68 -1.44
C ASN A 229 -4.41 9.38 -1.52
N HIS A 230 -3.49 9.22 -2.51
CA HIS A 230 -2.85 7.99 -3.12
C HIS A 230 -1.89 7.02 -2.38
N LEU A 231 -1.73 5.85 -3.01
CA LEU A 231 -0.68 4.82 -2.82
C LEU A 231 -0.08 4.37 -4.17
N ILE A 232 1.21 4.06 -4.25
CA ILE A 232 1.89 3.46 -5.44
C ILE A 232 2.22 1.99 -5.15
N THR A 233 2.18 1.10 -6.15
CA THR A 233 2.69 -0.27 -6.03
C THR A 233 3.71 -0.62 -7.14
N LEU A 234 4.88 -1.11 -6.72
CA LEU A 234 6.01 -1.48 -7.58
C LEU A 234 6.29 -2.98 -7.49
N SER A 235 6.49 -3.64 -8.63
CA SER A 235 7.09 -4.98 -8.69
C SER A 235 8.61 -4.91 -8.51
N SER A 236 9.23 -6.02 -8.09
CA SER A 236 10.68 -6.14 -7.87
C SER A 236 11.54 -5.66 -9.05
N GLU A 237 11.13 -5.98 -10.28
CA GLU A 237 11.86 -5.64 -11.51
C GLU A 237 11.96 -4.11 -11.73
N LYS A 238 10.94 -3.35 -11.34
CA LYS A 238 10.90 -1.89 -11.49
C LYS A 238 11.62 -1.14 -10.35
N ILE A 239 12.10 -1.82 -9.31
CA ILE A 239 12.92 -1.21 -8.24
C ILE A 239 14.22 -0.63 -8.83
N VAL A 240 14.78 -1.27 -9.87
CA VAL A 240 15.99 -0.78 -10.57
C VAL A 240 15.76 0.57 -11.28
N GLN A 241 14.50 0.89 -11.63
CA GLN A 241 14.12 2.15 -12.28
C GLN A 241 13.82 3.30 -11.28
N LEU A 242 13.92 3.09 -9.96
CA LEU A 242 13.71 4.16 -8.97
C LEU A 242 14.71 5.33 -9.07
N SER A 243 15.79 5.20 -9.85
CA SER A 243 16.66 6.31 -10.25
C SER A 243 15.92 7.42 -11.02
N LEU A 244 14.80 7.12 -11.69
CA LEU A 244 13.99 8.11 -12.43
C LEU A 244 13.26 9.12 -11.52
N PHE A 245 13.22 8.91 -10.19
CA PHE A 245 12.71 9.91 -9.25
C PHE A 245 13.62 11.15 -9.08
N GLN A 246 14.72 11.26 -9.82
CA GLN A 246 15.54 12.48 -9.91
C GLN A 246 14.84 13.63 -10.67
N ALA A 247 13.73 13.40 -11.38
CA ALA A 247 13.24 14.28 -12.44
C ALA A 247 11.96 15.12 -12.15
N LEU A 248 11.70 15.54 -10.90
CA LEU A 248 10.59 16.47 -10.57
C LEU A 248 11.03 17.86 -10.05
N GLY A 249 12.11 18.37 -10.65
CA GLY A 249 12.27 19.81 -10.91
C GLY A 249 12.16 20.02 -12.42
N ILE A 250 11.09 20.68 -12.89
CA ILE A 250 10.63 20.59 -14.29
C ILE A 250 11.65 21.14 -15.31
N SER A 251 12.24 20.26 -16.13
CA SER A 251 12.75 20.52 -17.49
C SER A 251 13.13 19.20 -18.22
N PHE A 252 13.38 19.25 -19.54
CA PHE A 252 13.16 18.13 -20.48
C PHE A 252 14.40 17.42 -21.09
N VAL A 253 14.15 16.18 -21.54
CA VAL A 253 14.69 15.48 -22.75
C VAL A 253 16.11 14.88 -22.76
N LEU A 254 16.16 13.54 -22.88
CA LEU A 254 16.82 12.64 -23.87
C LEU A 254 16.63 11.20 -23.31
N LYS A 255 16.25 10.12 -24.03
CA LYS A 255 16.45 9.60 -25.40
C LYS A 255 17.86 9.08 -25.71
N ASP A 256 18.07 7.78 -25.51
CA ASP A 256 18.42 6.75 -26.52
C ASP A 256 18.28 5.36 -25.83
N SER A 257 17.95 4.23 -26.47
CA SER A 257 18.17 3.71 -27.84
C SER A 257 19.54 3.06 -28.09
N CYS A 258 19.84 2.01 -27.32
CA CYS A 258 20.46 0.79 -27.85
C CYS A 258 20.03 -0.43 -27.03
#